data_AF-A0A7W1PGB6-F1
#
_entry.id   AF-A0A7W1PGB6-F1
#
_cell.length_a   1.000
_cell.length_b   1.000
_cell.length_c   1.000
_cell.angle_alpha   90.00
_cell.angle_beta   90.00
_cell.angle_gamma   90.00
#
_symmetry.space_group_name_H-M   'P 1'
#
loop_
_entity.id
_entity.type
_entity.pdbx_description
1 polymer ?
#
loop_
_entity_poly.entity_id
_entity_poly.type
_entity_poly.pdbx_seq_one_letter_code
_entity_poly.pdbx_strand_id
1 'polypeptide(L)'
;MATNVAHAITGKGETKAFDGHGGCFIETGDGKSGSGQGDFYAEPALAIRMHQCRRRLLRTTDRRARTRTARQHGLVRSPTPKRTST
;
A
#
# COMPACT_ATOMS: atom_id res chain seq x y z
N MET A 1 -7.17 -19.45 -16.87
CA MET A 1 -7.15 -20.27 -15.63
C MET A 1 -8.40 -21.14 -15.48
N ALA A 2 -9.62 -20.57 -15.38
CA ALA A 2 -10.85 -21.34 -15.15
C ALA A 2 -11.13 -22.42 -16.22
N THR A 3 -10.83 -22.14 -17.49
CA THR A 3 -11.01 -23.07 -18.61
C THR A 3 -10.19 -24.35 -18.44
N ASN A 4 -8.94 -24.22 -17.98
CA ASN A 4 -8.05 -25.38 -17.81
C ASN A 4 -8.48 -26.24 -16.62
N VAL A 5 -9.00 -25.63 -15.56
CA VAL A 5 -9.58 -26.37 -14.42
C VAL A 5 -10.82 -27.14 -14.85
N ALA A 6 -11.73 -26.50 -15.60
CA ALA A 6 -12.92 -27.16 -16.14
C ALA A 6 -12.54 -28.32 -17.09
N HIS A 7 -11.55 -28.12 -17.96
CA HIS A 7 -11.02 -29.17 -18.83
C HIS A 7 -10.42 -30.32 -18.03
N ALA A 8 -9.65 -30.04 -16.98
CA ALA A 8 -9.06 -31.07 -16.12
C ALA A 8 -10.11 -31.92 -15.37
N ILE A 9 -11.25 -31.33 -15.01
CA ILE A 9 -12.34 -32.03 -14.31
C ILE A 9 -13.21 -32.82 -15.28
N THR A 10 -13.54 -32.25 -16.44
CA THR A 10 -14.58 -32.78 -17.33
C THR A 10 -14.04 -33.50 -18.56
N GLY A 11 -12.76 -33.31 -18.90
CA GLY A 11 -12.15 -33.73 -20.15
C GLY A 11 -12.69 -33.00 -21.40
N LYS A 12 -13.48 -31.94 -21.22
CA LYS A 12 -14.16 -31.22 -22.31
C LYS A 12 -13.66 -29.78 -22.45
N GLY A 13 -13.78 -29.25 -23.66
CA GLY A 13 -13.36 -27.89 -24.01
C GLY A 13 -11.89 -27.81 -24.39
N GLU A 14 -11.34 -26.60 -24.41
CA GLU A 14 -9.94 -26.34 -24.79
C GLU A 14 -9.16 -25.77 -23.61
N THR A 15 -7.88 -26.13 -23.53
CA THR A 15 -6.95 -25.50 -22.61
C THR A 15 -6.47 -24.17 -23.18
N LYS A 16 -6.16 -23.22 -22.30
CA LYS A 16 -5.57 -21.93 -22.66
C LYS A 16 -4.25 -21.73 -21.93
N ALA A 17 -3.23 -21.32 -22.66
CA ALA A 17 -2.00 -20.81 -22.07
C ALA A 17 -2.22 -19.42 -21.47
N PHE A 18 -1.36 -19.04 -20.53
CA PHE A 18 -1.26 -17.64 -20.13
C PHE A 18 -0.63 -16.85 -21.28
N ASP A 19 -1.17 -15.66 -21.56
CA ASP A 19 -0.77 -14.82 -22.71
C ASP A 19 0.14 -13.66 -22.28
N GLY A 20 0.74 -13.76 -21.10
CA GLY A 20 1.62 -12.73 -20.56
C GLY A 20 0.89 -11.56 -19.91
N HIS A 21 -0.43 -11.40 -20.04
CA HIS A 21 -1.11 -10.21 -19.55
C HIS A 21 -1.57 -10.37 -18.09
N GLY A 22 -1.09 -9.50 -17.20
CA GLY A 22 -1.57 -9.49 -15.83
C GLY A 22 -1.21 -8.23 -15.05
N GLY A 23 -1.34 -8.32 -13.72
CA GLY A 23 -1.03 -7.21 -12.84
C GLY A 23 -0.77 -7.61 -11.39
N CYS A 24 -0.17 -6.69 -10.65
CA CYS A 24 0.18 -6.85 -9.24
C CYS A 24 -0.10 -5.56 -8.45
N PHE A 25 -0.22 -5.70 -7.13
CA PHE A 25 -0.22 -4.58 -6.19
C PHE A 25 1.15 -4.47 -5.52
N ILE A 26 1.61 -3.25 -5.30
CA ILE A 26 2.91 -2.95 -4.71
C ILE A 26 2.67 -2.14 -3.44
N GLU A 27 2.76 -2.79 -2.29
CA GLU A 27 2.65 -2.11 -1.00
C GLU A 27 3.79 -1.11 -0.81
N THR A 28 3.44 0.14 -0.50
CA THR A 28 4.38 1.25 -0.34
C THR A 28 4.49 1.73 1.12
N GLY A 29 3.81 1.06 2.06
CA GLY A 29 3.70 1.47 3.47
C GLY A 29 2.49 2.40 3.72
N ASP A 30 2.27 2.84 4.97
CA ASP A 30 1.16 3.74 5.36
C ASP A 30 -0.27 3.28 4.98
N GLY A 31 -0.47 1.97 4.75
CA GLY A 31 -1.74 1.45 4.20
C GLY A 31 -1.99 1.90 2.76
N LYS A 32 -0.93 2.05 1.96
CA LYS A 32 -0.96 2.50 0.57
C LYS A 32 -0.33 1.47 -0.36
N SER A 33 -0.94 1.28 -1.52
CA SER A 33 -0.47 0.37 -2.56
C SER A 33 -0.51 1.02 -3.93
N GLY A 34 0.55 0.83 -4.72
CA GLY A 34 0.54 1.08 -6.15
C GLY A 34 0.03 -0.14 -6.91
N SER A 35 -0.24 0.00 -8.21
CA SER A 35 -0.55 -1.15 -9.07
C SER A 35 0.33 -1.17 -10.31
N GLY A 36 0.78 -2.36 -10.70
CA GLY A 36 1.46 -2.62 -11.97
C GLY A 36 0.56 -3.47 -12.87
N GLN A 37 0.47 -3.14 -14.16
CA GLN A 37 -0.24 -3.94 -15.15
C GLN A 37 0.53 -3.96 -16.48
N GLY A 38 0.53 -5.08 -17.19
CA GLY A 38 1.19 -5.16 -18.49
C GLY A 38 1.38 -6.58 -19.00
N ASP A 39 2.25 -6.67 -20.00
CA ASP A 39 2.68 -7.93 -20.60
C ASP A 39 4.02 -8.38 -20.00
N PHE A 40 3.99 -9.54 -19.34
CA PHE A 40 5.13 -10.21 -18.72
C PHE A 40 6.03 -10.96 -19.72
N TYR A 41 5.56 -11.18 -20.95
CA TYR A 41 6.33 -11.82 -22.02
C TYR A 41 6.92 -10.83 -23.02
N ALA A 42 6.74 -9.52 -22.81
CA ALA A 42 7.33 -8.51 -23.67
C ALA A 42 8.88 -8.53 -23.61
N GLU A 43 9.51 -8.54 -24.79
CA GLU A 43 10.97 -8.53 -24.98
C GLU A 43 11.41 -7.30 -25.81
N PRO A 44 12.66 -6.80 -25.63
CA PRO A 44 13.68 -7.22 -24.66
C PRO A 44 13.47 -6.63 -23.26
N ALA A 45 12.53 -5.69 -23.11
CA ALA A 45 12.15 -5.11 -21.83
C ALA A 45 10.64 -5.31 -21.61
N LEU A 46 10.31 -5.77 -20.41
CA LEU A 46 8.94 -5.99 -19.94
C LEU A 46 8.07 -4.73 -20.05
N ALA A 47 6.85 -4.89 -20.56
CA ALA A 47 5.94 -3.79 -20.89
C ALA A 47 4.92 -3.55 -19.77
N ILE A 48 5.41 -3.21 -18.58
CA ILE A 48 4.58 -2.99 -17.38
C ILE A 48 4.41 -1.49 -17.11
N ARG A 49 3.15 -1.05 -16.97
CA ARG A 49 2.79 0.31 -16.55
C ARG A 49 2.56 0.34 -15.04
N MET A 50 3.25 1.26 -14.38
CA MET A 50 3.07 1.52 -12.95
C MET A 50 2.08 2.65 -12.72
N HIS A 51 1.13 2.43 -11.81
CA HIS A 51 0.16 3.41 -11.36
C HIS A 51 0.45 3.77 -9.90
N GLN A 52 0.73 5.05 -9.65
CA GLN A 52 1.03 5.54 -8.30
C GLN A 52 -0.15 5.31 -7.36
N CYS A 53 0.15 5.01 -6.09
CA CYS A 53 -0.84 5.12 -5.03
C CYS A 53 -1.33 6.58 -4.99
N ARG A 54 -2.62 6.83 -5.23
CA ARG A 54 -3.19 8.17 -5.08
C ARG A 54 -2.93 8.63 -3.65
N ARG A 55 -2.20 9.74 -3.51
CA ARG A 55 -1.94 10.36 -2.21
C ARG A 55 -3.28 10.67 -1.55
N ARG A 56 -3.50 10.12 -0.35
CA ARG A 56 -4.48 10.68 0.59
C ARG A 56 -4.16 12.17 0.70
N LEU A 57 -5.12 13.03 0.34
CA LEU A 57 -5.10 14.47 0.61
C LEU A 57 -4.54 14.64 2.03
N LEU A 58 -3.41 15.35 2.17
CA LEU A 58 -2.80 15.63 3.47
C LEU A 58 -3.93 16.15 4.38
N ARG A 59 -4.29 15.37 5.39
CA ARG A 59 -5.26 15.77 6.41
C ARG A 59 -4.67 17.00 7.10
N THR A 60 -5.18 18.17 6.77
CA THR A 60 -5.12 19.38 7.61
C THR A 60 -5.82 19.18 8.97
N THR A 61 -6.26 17.98 9.32
CA THR A 61 -7.05 17.67 10.52
C THR A 61 -6.46 16.64 11.49
N ASP A 62 -5.24 16.12 11.28
CA ASP A 62 -4.65 15.20 12.27
C ASP A 62 -3.93 15.93 13.42
N ARG A 63 -4.73 16.42 14.37
CA ARG A 63 -4.27 16.95 15.66
C ARG A 63 -3.87 15.82 16.65
N ARG A 64 -4.08 14.54 16.31
CA ARG A 64 -3.82 13.38 17.19
C ARG A 64 -2.46 12.72 16.97
N ALA A 65 -1.84 12.85 15.79
CA ALA A 65 -0.51 12.30 15.54
C ALA A 65 0.60 13.00 16.35
N ARG A 66 0.45 14.31 16.67
CA ARG A 66 1.47 15.06 17.43
C ARG A 66 1.47 14.75 18.94
N THR A 67 0.37 14.27 19.50
CA THR A 67 0.25 14.04 20.95
C THR A 67 0.78 12.69 21.43
N ARG A 68 1.00 11.72 20.54
CA ARG A 68 1.56 10.40 20.94
C ARG A 68 3.08 10.41 21.06
N THR A 69 3.78 11.16 20.21
CA THR A 69 5.26 11.26 20.25
C THR A 69 5.76 12.07 21.44
N ALA A 70 5.01 13.09 21.87
CA ALA A 70 5.38 13.94 23.02
C ALA A 70 5.18 13.28 24.39
N ARG A 71 4.39 12.18 24.47
CA ARG A 71 4.23 11.40 25.72
C ARG A 71 5.23 10.25 25.87
N GLN A 72 5.81 9.76 24.76
CA GLN A 72 6.77 8.65 24.81
C GLN A 72 8.20 9.11 25.13
N HIS A 73 8.55 10.36 24.82
CA HIS A 73 9.80 10.97 25.27
C HIS A 73 9.49 11.93 26.42
N GLY A 74 9.57 11.42 27.65
CA GLY A 74 9.26 12.16 28.88
C GLY A 74 10.07 13.46 29.05
N LEU A 75 9.51 14.57 28.60
CA LEU A 75 9.99 15.92 28.91
C LEU A 75 8.82 16.87 29.18
N VAL A 76 7.96 16.52 30.15
CA VAL A 76 7.10 17.51 30.81
C VAL A 76 7.71 17.79 32.18
N ARG A 77 8.59 18.80 32.24
CA ARG A 77 8.98 19.38 33.52
C ARG A 77 7.76 20.08 34.10
N SER A 78 7.38 19.69 35.32
CA SER A 78 6.34 20.30 36.13
C SER A 78 6.61 21.79 36.37
N PRO A 79 5.58 22.67 36.37
CA PRO A 79 5.77 24.05 36.80
C PRO A 79 5.82 24.11 38.33
N THR A 80 6.95 24.57 38.89
CA THR A 80 7.09 24.91 40.30
C THR A 80 6.18 26.09 40.67
N PRO A 81 5.51 26.08 41.84
CA PRO A 81 4.70 27.21 42.28
C PRO A 81 5.60 28.39 42.67
N LYS A 82 5.29 29.59 42.17
CA LYS A 82 5.96 30.83 42.58
C LYS A 82 5.57 31.14 44.03
N ARG A 83 6.56 31.11 44.92
CA ARG A 83 6.45 31.63 46.29
C ARG A 83 6.51 33.15 46.22
N THR A 84 5.39 33.83 46.39
CA THR A 84 5.34 35.29 46.60
C THR A 84 5.76 35.58 48.04
N SER A 85 6.86 36.31 48.21
CA SER A 85 7.24 36.93 49.48
C SER A 85 6.81 38.39 49.48
N THR A 86 6.00 38.78 50.45
CA THR A 86 6.12 40.06 51.14
C THR A 86 5.82 39.81 52.62
#